data_AF-A0A4V2A4L5-F1
#
_entry.id   AF-A0A4V2A4L5-F1
#
_cell.length_a   1.000
_cell.length_b   1.000
_cell.length_c   1.000
_cell.angle_alpha   90.00
_cell.angle_beta   90.00
_cell.angle_gamma   90.00
#
_symmetry.space_group_name_H-M   'P 1'
#
loop_
_entity.id
_entity.type
_entity.pdbx_description
1 polymer ?
#
loop_
_entity_poly.entity_id
_entity_poly.type
_entity_poly.pdbx_seq_one_letter_code
_entity_poly.pdbx_strand_id
1 'polypeptide(L)'
;AYTFSDSFWYSAVEGEVYALSSFFTAVVFWAMLKWEQNVTEEEEQGIRGHFTKADRWIILIFYLMGLSIGVHLLNLLTIPAIVIIYYYKRYKVTNSGTFFAFLIGCAITGLVQKAVIQWSIKGAGNMDILFVNDFGMPFFSGFAFFFVLMAAVVYFGLRVAKKNNWNFLKLGLWSFVFMLLGYSTYFTTLVRSNADPSVDMFNVDNPVNLVGYVSREQYGDWPILYGQDFTAQIQDTKITETYIKANGKYEKNGRKVEYVYAPEDKHFLPRMWDQSNDQGHADYYANWAGIGKDQQGNYERAPTMGENIAFFMSYQINWMYWRYFMWNFAGKQNDIQGTNMGNVRDGNWKTGIGVVDQIRLGDQSAMPDSMKYNKANNKLFMLPFILGLIGLLHLYRGRGAVVVAFGGALVGAVEAALQQCQAQHQTGAGDEFHGDLRCSERADWTRSRPIGCLRRPRSGSAQA
;
A
#
# COMPACT_ATOMS: atom_id res chain seq x y z
N ALA A 1 -5.41 20.60 -9.77
CA ALA A 1 -5.76 19.89 -8.53
C ALA A 1 -4.55 19.82 -7.59
N TYR A 2 -3.51 19.04 -7.91
CA TYR A 2 -2.31 18.88 -7.07
C TYR A 2 -1.66 20.19 -6.58
N THR A 3 -1.47 21.19 -7.47
CA THR A 3 -0.83 22.48 -7.11
C THR A 3 -1.57 23.28 -6.03
N PHE A 4 -2.85 23.02 -5.80
CA PHE A 4 -3.67 23.77 -4.84
C PHE A 4 -4.17 22.89 -3.68
N SER A 5 -3.63 21.67 -3.54
CA SER A 5 -4.00 20.75 -2.47
C SER A 5 -2.92 20.77 -1.39
N ASP A 6 -3.31 21.20 -0.19
CA ASP A 6 -2.45 21.26 0.99
C ASP A 6 -1.90 19.86 1.34
N SER A 7 -2.75 18.82 1.31
CA SER A 7 -2.36 17.44 1.59
C SER A 7 -1.24 16.94 0.66
N PHE A 8 -1.28 17.30 -0.63
CA PHE A 8 -0.23 16.92 -1.58
C PHE A 8 1.06 17.71 -1.40
N TRP A 9 0.97 19.01 -1.14
CA TRP A 9 2.16 19.82 -0.84
C TRP A 9 2.84 19.37 0.45
N TYR A 10 2.04 19.04 1.47
CA TYR A 10 2.53 18.52 2.72
C TYR A 10 3.27 17.18 2.53
N SER A 11 2.69 16.25 1.74
CA SER A 11 3.39 15.01 1.36
C SER A 11 4.66 15.26 0.54
N ALA A 12 4.65 16.26 -0.35
CA ALA A 12 5.78 16.54 -1.24
C ALA A 12 7.02 17.13 -0.52
N VAL A 13 6.83 17.71 0.67
CA VAL A 13 7.95 18.22 1.49
C VAL A 13 8.50 17.18 2.45
N GLU A 14 7.80 16.06 2.64
CA GLU A 14 8.25 14.92 3.45
C GLU A 14 9.15 14.00 2.61
N GLY A 15 10.21 13.46 3.23
CA GLY A 15 11.12 12.50 2.60
C GLY A 15 10.55 11.08 2.48
N GLU A 16 9.27 10.95 2.10
CA GLU A 16 8.53 9.68 2.07
C GLU A 16 8.15 9.22 0.65
N VAL A 17 7.73 7.96 0.54
CA VAL A 17 7.38 7.29 -0.72
C VAL A 17 6.06 7.76 -1.33
N TYR A 18 5.23 8.45 -0.55
CA TYR A 18 3.85 8.77 -0.89
C TYR A 18 3.71 9.81 -2.00
N ALA A 19 4.51 10.88 -1.98
CA ALA A 19 4.50 11.89 -3.04
C ALA A 19 4.85 11.30 -4.40
N LEU A 20 5.88 10.44 -4.45
CA LEU A 20 6.26 9.70 -5.66
C LEU A 20 5.17 8.70 -6.08
N SER A 21 4.53 8.01 -5.13
CA SER A 21 3.40 7.12 -5.41
C SER A 21 2.22 7.85 -6.05
N SER A 22 1.86 9.03 -5.54
CA SER A 22 0.82 9.89 -6.12
C SER A 22 1.21 10.40 -7.50
N PHE A 23 2.47 10.80 -7.71
CA PHE A 23 2.99 11.20 -9.01
C PHE A 23 2.82 10.08 -10.05
N PHE A 24 3.25 8.84 -9.73
CA PHE A 24 3.09 7.72 -10.65
C PHE A 24 1.62 7.39 -10.92
N THR A 25 0.77 7.43 -9.91
CA THR A 25 -0.69 7.23 -10.06
C THR A 25 -1.29 8.26 -11.03
N ALA A 26 -0.94 9.55 -10.86
CA ALA A 26 -1.41 10.63 -11.70
C ALA A 26 -0.91 10.52 -13.15
N VAL A 27 0.38 10.24 -13.34
CA VAL A 27 0.97 10.09 -14.68
C VAL A 27 0.44 8.85 -15.39
N VAL A 28 0.24 7.73 -14.69
CA VAL A 28 -0.36 6.51 -15.26
C VAL A 28 -1.80 6.77 -15.71
N PHE A 29 -2.60 7.43 -14.88
CA PHE A 29 -3.97 7.78 -15.26
C PHE A 29 -3.99 8.74 -16.46
N TRP A 30 -3.15 9.77 -16.45
CA TRP A 30 -2.97 10.68 -17.59
C TRP A 30 -2.53 9.94 -18.87
N ALA A 31 -1.56 9.03 -18.77
CA ALA A 31 -1.08 8.25 -19.90
C ALA A 31 -2.18 7.37 -20.49
N MET A 32 -3.10 6.87 -19.67
CA MET A 32 -4.24 6.09 -20.14
C MET A 32 -5.29 6.94 -20.87
N LEU A 33 -5.52 8.18 -20.40
CA LEU A 33 -6.34 9.14 -21.13
C LEU A 33 -5.67 9.56 -22.45
N LYS A 34 -4.33 9.71 -22.46
CA LYS A 34 -3.58 9.95 -23.70
C LYS A 34 -3.68 8.78 -24.67
N TRP A 35 -3.67 7.54 -24.19
CA TRP A 35 -3.96 6.36 -25.02
C TRP A 35 -5.35 6.47 -25.64
N GLU A 36 -6.37 6.77 -24.84
CA GLU A 36 -7.77 6.84 -25.28
C GLU A 36 -8.01 7.93 -26.34
N GLN A 37 -7.41 9.10 -26.16
CA GLN A 37 -7.41 10.19 -27.15
C GLN A 37 -6.74 9.75 -28.46
N ASN A 38 -5.55 9.16 -28.38
CA ASN A 38 -4.82 8.71 -29.56
C ASN A 38 -5.58 7.62 -30.34
N VAL A 39 -6.29 6.72 -29.65
CA VAL A 39 -7.16 5.73 -30.32
C VAL A 39 -8.31 6.44 -31.06
N THR A 40 -8.88 7.50 -30.47
CA THR A 40 -9.94 8.30 -31.12
C THR A 40 -9.42 8.97 -32.38
N GLU A 41 -8.25 9.60 -32.33
CA GLU A 41 -7.59 10.22 -33.49
C GLU A 41 -7.30 9.20 -34.61
N GLU A 42 -6.84 8.00 -34.25
CA GLU A 42 -6.60 6.91 -35.21
C GLU A 42 -7.91 6.41 -35.86
N GLU A 43 -9.00 6.30 -35.08
CA GLU A 43 -10.33 5.92 -35.57
C GLU A 43 -10.89 6.94 -36.57
N GLU A 44 -10.69 8.24 -36.30
CA GLU A 44 -11.07 9.34 -37.20
C GLU A 44 -10.27 9.30 -38.52
N GLN A 45 -9.01 8.89 -38.47
CA GLN A 45 -8.14 8.67 -39.64
C GLN A 45 -8.46 7.37 -40.40
N GLY A 46 -9.48 6.61 -39.98
CA GLY A 46 -9.89 5.36 -40.61
C GLY A 46 -9.05 4.14 -40.22
N ILE A 47 -8.10 4.28 -39.28
CA ILE A 47 -7.33 3.16 -38.74
C ILE A 47 -8.22 2.41 -37.76
N ARG A 48 -8.75 1.25 -38.18
CA ARG A 48 -9.61 0.41 -37.35
C ARG A 48 -8.91 -0.89 -37.00
N GLY A 49 -8.92 -1.25 -35.72
CA GLY A 49 -8.35 -2.49 -35.22
C GLY A 49 -8.15 -2.44 -33.71
N HIS A 50 -8.08 -3.60 -33.07
CA HIS A 50 -7.83 -3.67 -31.63
C HIS A 50 -6.41 -3.28 -31.23
N PHE A 51 -5.47 -3.35 -32.18
CA PHE A 51 -4.05 -3.09 -31.93
C PHE A 51 -3.51 -2.03 -32.86
N THR A 52 -3.14 -0.90 -32.28
CA THR A 52 -2.72 0.29 -33.02
C THR A 52 -1.47 0.92 -32.42
N LYS A 53 -0.94 1.98 -33.03
CA LYS A 53 0.27 2.64 -32.53
C LYS A 53 0.02 3.28 -31.16
N ALA A 54 -1.23 3.62 -30.85
CA ALA A 54 -1.64 4.07 -29.52
C ALA A 54 -1.19 3.12 -28.40
N ASP A 55 -1.18 1.79 -28.60
CA ASP A 55 -0.88 0.81 -27.54
C ASP A 55 0.54 0.90 -26.95
N ARG A 56 1.44 1.66 -27.57
CA ARG A 56 2.73 2.04 -26.95
C ARG A 56 2.55 2.75 -25.61
N TRP A 57 1.43 3.45 -25.41
CA TRP A 57 1.08 4.08 -24.14
C TRP A 57 0.80 3.03 -23.06
N ILE A 58 0.21 1.88 -23.41
CA ILE A 58 0.01 0.77 -22.47
C ILE A 58 1.38 0.22 -22.03
N ILE A 59 2.31 0.06 -22.97
CA ILE A 59 3.68 -0.38 -22.64
C ILE A 59 4.36 0.63 -21.70
N LEU A 60 4.21 1.94 -21.95
CA LEU A 60 4.70 3.00 -21.07
C LEU A 60 4.03 2.95 -19.68
N ILE A 61 2.73 2.72 -19.61
CA ILE A 61 2.00 2.56 -18.34
C ILE A 61 2.61 1.42 -17.52
N PHE A 62 2.85 0.26 -18.12
CA PHE A 62 3.46 -0.86 -17.42
C PHE A 62 4.92 -0.60 -17.01
N TYR A 63 5.69 0.17 -17.80
CA TYR A 63 7.01 0.66 -17.39
C TYR A 63 6.94 1.55 -16.14
N LEU A 64 6.04 2.54 -16.15
CA LEU A 64 5.82 3.46 -15.04
C LEU A 64 5.28 2.74 -13.79
N MET A 65 4.43 1.74 -13.97
CA MET A 65 4.03 0.84 -12.89
C MET A 65 5.22 0.08 -12.34
N GLY A 66 6.08 -0.47 -13.20
CA GLY A 66 7.34 -1.11 -12.81
C GLY A 66 8.21 -0.23 -11.91
N LEU A 67 8.47 1.02 -12.36
CA LEU A 67 9.21 2.01 -11.59
C LEU A 67 8.52 2.33 -10.26
N SER A 68 7.19 2.48 -10.29
CA SER A 68 6.40 2.75 -9.11
C SER A 68 6.51 1.64 -8.09
N ILE A 69 6.57 0.36 -8.47
CA ILE A 69 6.70 -0.75 -7.49
C ILE A 69 7.98 -0.57 -6.68
N GLY A 70 9.09 -0.15 -7.30
CA GLY A 70 10.35 0.17 -6.62
C GLY A 70 10.25 1.27 -5.55
N VAL A 71 9.16 2.03 -5.55
CA VAL A 71 8.86 3.07 -4.56
C VAL A 71 7.70 2.64 -3.65
N HIS A 72 6.54 2.33 -4.23
CA HIS A 72 5.33 1.89 -3.54
C HIS A 72 4.42 1.04 -4.45
N LEU A 73 3.84 -0.03 -3.90
CA LEU A 73 2.97 -0.99 -4.60
C LEU A 73 1.56 -0.46 -4.94
N LEU A 74 1.21 0.76 -4.53
CA LEU A 74 -0.19 1.22 -4.50
C LEU A 74 -0.70 1.57 -5.91
N ASN A 75 0.20 1.98 -6.80
CA ASN A 75 -0.14 2.26 -8.19
C ASN A 75 -0.69 1.02 -8.95
N LEU A 76 -0.46 -0.21 -8.48
CA LEU A 76 -1.06 -1.43 -9.05
C LEU A 76 -2.59 -1.42 -9.00
N LEU A 77 -3.17 -0.68 -8.06
CA LEU A 77 -4.61 -0.51 -7.91
C LEU A 77 -5.23 0.33 -9.04
N THR A 78 -4.43 0.96 -9.90
CA THR A 78 -4.94 1.66 -11.09
C THR A 78 -5.27 0.72 -12.24
N ILE A 79 -4.76 -0.52 -12.23
CA ILE A 79 -5.00 -1.52 -13.30
C ILE A 79 -6.49 -1.75 -13.56
N PRO A 80 -7.37 -1.96 -12.55
CA PRO A 80 -8.80 -2.14 -12.81
C PRO A 80 -9.44 -0.95 -13.52
N ALA A 81 -9.08 0.28 -13.15
CA ALA A 81 -9.56 1.49 -13.83
C ALA A 81 -9.06 1.54 -15.29
N ILE A 82 -7.79 1.22 -15.53
CA ILE A 82 -7.19 1.16 -16.87
C ILE A 82 -7.90 0.12 -17.75
N VAL A 83 -8.16 -1.07 -17.22
CA VAL A 83 -8.87 -2.14 -17.96
C VAL A 83 -10.29 -1.71 -18.31
N ILE A 84 -10.98 -1.01 -17.40
CA ILE A 84 -12.30 -0.45 -17.69
C ILE A 84 -12.22 0.60 -18.80
N ILE A 85 -11.26 1.53 -18.76
CA ILE A 85 -11.07 2.53 -19.83
C ILE A 85 -10.80 1.83 -21.17
N TYR A 86 -9.95 0.81 -21.17
CA TYR A 86 -9.66 0.00 -22.35
C TYR A 86 -10.92 -0.69 -22.89
N TYR A 87 -11.72 -1.30 -22.00
CA TYR A 87 -12.99 -1.93 -22.37
C TYR A 87 -13.96 -0.91 -22.99
N TYR A 88 -14.09 0.28 -22.39
CA TYR A 88 -15.01 1.32 -22.83
C TYR A 88 -14.65 1.87 -24.19
N LYS A 89 -13.35 1.94 -24.49
CA LYS A 89 -12.88 2.46 -25.76
C LYS A 89 -12.93 1.42 -26.88
N ARG A 90 -12.63 0.15 -26.61
CA ARG A 90 -12.48 -0.89 -27.65
C ARG A 90 -13.70 -1.80 -27.84
N TYR A 91 -14.65 -1.78 -26.91
CA TYR A 91 -15.81 -2.68 -26.94
C TYR A 91 -17.11 -1.94 -26.67
N LYS A 92 -18.23 -2.57 -27.04
CA LYS A 92 -19.57 -2.03 -26.76
C LYS A 92 -19.83 -2.07 -25.25
N VAL A 93 -20.02 -0.90 -24.65
CA VAL A 93 -20.29 -0.73 -23.23
C VAL A 93 -21.63 -1.36 -22.85
N THR A 94 -21.60 -2.25 -21.86
CA THR A 94 -22.78 -2.88 -21.24
C THR A 94 -22.52 -3.01 -19.74
N ASN A 95 -23.57 -3.00 -18.90
CA ASN A 95 -23.40 -3.12 -17.44
C ASN A 95 -22.67 -4.42 -17.06
N SER A 96 -23.04 -5.54 -17.68
CA SER A 96 -22.36 -6.83 -17.46
C SER A 96 -20.92 -6.80 -17.94
N GLY A 97 -20.65 -6.19 -19.10
CA GLY A 97 -19.28 -6.08 -19.61
C GLY A 97 -18.40 -5.18 -18.75
N THR A 98 -18.94 -4.10 -18.18
CA THR A 98 -18.22 -3.26 -17.19
C THR A 98 -17.88 -4.06 -15.94
N PHE A 99 -18.83 -4.85 -15.44
CA PHE A 99 -18.61 -5.72 -14.27
C PHE A 99 -17.52 -6.78 -14.54
N PHE A 100 -17.58 -7.47 -15.69
CA PHE A 100 -16.53 -8.43 -16.05
C PHE A 100 -15.18 -7.77 -16.34
N ALA A 101 -15.15 -6.58 -16.95
CA ALA A 101 -13.93 -5.81 -17.15
C ALA A 101 -13.27 -5.44 -15.82
N PHE A 102 -14.08 -5.04 -14.82
CA PHE A 102 -13.59 -4.79 -13.46
C PHE A 102 -12.98 -6.06 -12.83
N LEU A 103 -13.68 -7.21 -12.89
CA LEU A 103 -13.17 -8.48 -12.37
C LEU A 103 -11.88 -8.92 -13.07
N ILE A 104 -11.80 -8.77 -14.39
CA ILE A 104 -10.58 -9.02 -15.15
C ILE A 104 -9.45 -8.09 -14.69
N GLY A 105 -9.76 -6.82 -14.47
CA GLY A 105 -8.83 -5.84 -13.90
C GLY A 105 -8.27 -6.28 -12.56
N CYS A 106 -9.13 -6.65 -11.60
CA CYS A 106 -8.71 -7.18 -10.31
C CYS A 106 -7.88 -8.47 -10.42
N ALA A 107 -8.26 -9.37 -11.33
CA ALA A 107 -7.51 -10.60 -11.60
C ALA A 107 -6.11 -10.30 -12.15
N ILE A 108 -5.99 -9.35 -13.08
CA ILE A 108 -4.69 -8.89 -13.61
C ILE A 108 -3.86 -8.25 -12.48
N THR A 109 -4.45 -7.41 -11.63
CA THR A 109 -3.75 -6.85 -10.47
C THR A 109 -3.19 -7.95 -9.57
N GLY A 110 -4.00 -8.95 -9.21
CA GLY A 110 -3.56 -10.09 -8.39
C GLY A 110 -2.46 -10.91 -9.08
N LEU A 111 -2.58 -11.13 -10.39
CA LEU A 111 -1.57 -11.81 -11.19
C LEU A 111 -0.25 -11.03 -11.20
N VAL A 112 -0.28 -9.72 -11.42
CA VAL A 112 0.93 -8.88 -11.37
C VAL A 112 1.54 -8.89 -9.97
N GLN A 113 0.72 -8.73 -8.93
CA GLN A 113 1.18 -8.69 -7.54
C GLN A 113 1.85 -10.00 -7.10
N LYS A 114 1.27 -11.16 -7.45
CA LYS A 114 1.81 -12.47 -7.05
C LYS A 114 2.83 -13.01 -8.05
N ALA A 115 2.48 -13.08 -9.32
CA ALA A 115 3.33 -13.75 -10.32
C ALA A 115 4.52 -12.90 -10.75
N VAL A 116 4.29 -11.62 -11.07
CA VAL A 116 5.37 -10.76 -11.60
C VAL A 116 6.27 -10.29 -10.47
N ILE A 117 5.73 -9.88 -9.34
CA ILE A 117 6.53 -9.30 -8.26
C ILE A 117 7.10 -10.41 -7.35
N GLN A 118 6.24 -11.22 -6.73
CA GLN A 118 6.71 -12.20 -5.73
C GLN A 118 7.34 -13.45 -6.35
N TRP A 119 6.68 -14.08 -7.33
CA TRP A 119 7.17 -15.35 -7.88
C TRP A 119 8.42 -15.19 -8.76
N SER A 120 8.59 -14.06 -9.46
CA SER A 120 9.81 -13.83 -10.24
C SER A 120 11.05 -13.74 -9.34
N ILE A 121 10.98 -12.98 -8.24
CA ILE A 121 12.08 -12.85 -7.27
C ILE A 121 12.28 -14.17 -6.51
N LYS A 122 11.21 -14.87 -6.13
CA LYS A 122 11.31 -16.21 -5.52
C LYS A 122 11.97 -17.22 -6.47
N GLY A 123 11.62 -17.20 -7.75
CA GLY A 123 12.25 -18.01 -8.78
C GLY A 123 13.74 -17.68 -8.93
N ALA A 124 14.08 -16.39 -8.96
CA ALA A 124 15.46 -15.92 -9.04
C ALA A 124 16.28 -16.32 -7.79
N GLY A 125 15.71 -16.20 -6.60
CA GLY A 125 16.35 -16.64 -5.34
C GLY A 125 16.56 -18.15 -5.28
N ASN A 126 15.58 -18.94 -5.70
CA ASN A 126 15.71 -20.40 -5.78
C ASN A 126 16.79 -20.83 -6.79
N MET A 127 16.89 -20.15 -7.94
CA MET A 127 17.97 -20.39 -8.90
C MET A 127 19.33 -20.01 -8.33
N ASP A 128 19.42 -18.91 -7.58
CA ASP A 128 20.67 -18.53 -6.93
C ASP A 128 21.12 -19.56 -5.89
N ILE A 129 20.19 -20.09 -5.10
CA ILE A 129 20.47 -21.20 -4.17
C ILE A 129 21.05 -22.41 -4.91
N LEU A 130 20.42 -22.84 -6.01
CA LEU A 130 20.87 -23.98 -6.81
C LEU A 130 22.29 -23.75 -7.38
N PHE A 131 22.56 -22.56 -7.92
CA PHE A 131 23.85 -22.26 -8.52
C PHE A 131 24.98 -22.18 -7.48
N VAL A 132 24.71 -21.59 -6.31
CA VAL A 132 25.70 -21.46 -5.25
C VAL A 132 25.94 -22.80 -4.54
N ASN A 133 24.87 -23.52 -4.19
CA ASN A 133 24.98 -24.72 -3.37
C ASN A 133 25.42 -25.95 -4.19
N ASP A 134 24.83 -26.15 -5.37
CA ASP A 134 25.04 -27.37 -6.17
C ASP A 134 26.15 -27.19 -7.21
N PHE A 135 26.23 -26.02 -7.86
CA PHE A 135 27.26 -25.74 -8.87
C PHE A 135 28.50 -25.04 -8.31
N GLY A 136 28.48 -24.61 -7.05
CA GLY A 136 29.63 -23.94 -6.42
C GLY A 136 29.98 -22.59 -7.03
N MET A 137 29.04 -21.94 -7.71
CA MET A 137 29.24 -20.63 -8.33
C MET A 137 29.13 -19.49 -7.30
N PRO A 138 29.67 -18.29 -7.61
CA PRO A 138 29.49 -17.11 -6.76
C PRO A 138 28.01 -16.74 -6.58
N PHE A 139 27.70 -16.07 -5.47
CA PHE A 139 26.39 -15.46 -5.24
C PHE A 139 25.96 -14.56 -6.41
N PHE A 140 24.65 -14.42 -6.62
CA PHE A 140 24.03 -13.70 -7.73
C PHE A 140 24.18 -14.35 -9.12
N SER A 141 24.94 -15.44 -9.27
CA SER A 141 25.09 -16.12 -10.56
C SER A 141 23.78 -16.75 -11.06
N GLY A 142 23.06 -17.46 -10.19
CA GLY A 142 21.76 -18.05 -10.52
C GLY A 142 20.67 -16.99 -10.65
N PHE A 143 20.75 -15.92 -9.85
CA PHE A 143 19.89 -14.75 -10.00
C PHE A 143 20.03 -14.09 -11.39
N ALA A 144 21.26 -13.81 -11.82
CA ALA A 144 21.52 -13.25 -13.14
C ALA A 144 21.08 -14.21 -14.27
N PHE A 145 21.38 -15.50 -14.13
CA PHE A 145 20.96 -16.52 -15.07
C PHE A 145 19.43 -16.58 -15.21
N PHE A 146 18.68 -16.48 -14.11
CA PHE A 146 17.22 -16.47 -14.14
C PHE A 146 16.66 -15.34 -15.02
N PHE A 147 17.18 -14.12 -14.89
CA PHE A 147 16.73 -12.98 -15.70
C PHE A 147 17.15 -13.09 -17.17
N VAL A 148 18.33 -13.67 -17.45
CA VAL A 148 18.76 -13.98 -18.84
C VAL A 148 17.85 -15.04 -19.45
N LEU A 149 17.55 -16.11 -18.72
CA LEU A 149 16.64 -17.16 -19.16
C LEU A 149 15.24 -16.59 -19.42
N MET A 150 14.74 -15.74 -18.52
CA MET A 150 13.47 -15.07 -18.70
C MET A 150 13.45 -14.16 -19.93
N ALA A 151 14.52 -13.40 -20.17
CA ALA A 151 14.66 -12.60 -21.40
C ALA A 151 14.66 -13.47 -22.66
N ALA A 152 15.30 -14.64 -22.64
CA ALA A 152 15.27 -15.59 -23.73
C ALA A 152 13.85 -16.14 -23.97
N VAL A 153 13.15 -16.58 -22.92
CA VAL A 153 11.76 -17.07 -22.99
C VAL A 153 10.84 -16.01 -23.59
N VAL A 154 10.95 -14.76 -23.12
CA VAL A 154 10.19 -13.63 -23.66
C VAL A 154 10.54 -13.40 -25.14
N TYR A 155 11.82 -13.42 -25.51
CA TYR A 155 12.25 -13.22 -26.89
C TYR A 155 11.66 -14.27 -27.84
N PHE A 156 11.72 -15.55 -27.46
CA PHE A 156 11.07 -16.62 -28.23
C PHE A 156 9.54 -16.47 -28.24
N GLY A 157 8.94 -16.11 -27.10
CA GLY A 157 7.51 -15.79 -27.01
C GLY A 157 7.07 -14.69 -27.96
N LEU A 158 7.85 -13.60 -28.06
CA LEU A 158 7.62 -12.49 -29.00
C LEU A 158 7.76 -12.94 -30.45
N ARG A 159 8.74 -13.82 -30.76
CA ARG A 159 8.88 -14.39 -32.12
C ARG A 159 7.68 -15.25 -32.50
N VAL A 160 7.21 -16.12 -31.60
CA VAL A 160 6.00 -16.94 -31.82
C VAL A 160 4.76 -16.07 -31.96
N ALA A 161 4.60 -15.07 -31.09
CA ALA A 161 3.48 -14.13 -31.13
C ALA A 161 3.45 -13.35 -32.45
N LYS A 162 4.62 -12.91 -32.95
CA LYS A 162 4.74 -12.23 -34.23
C LYS A 162 4.42 -13.16 -35.40
N LYS A 163 4.91 -14.39 -35.39
CA LYS A 163 4.66 -15.38 -36.47
C LYS A 163 3.16 -15.72 -36.59
N ASN A 164 2.46 -15.87 -35.46
CA ASN A 164 1.06 -16.27 -35.41
C ASN A 164 0.07 -15.09 -35.36
N ASN A 165 0.55 -13.84 -35.43
CA ASN A 165 -0.24 -12.62 -35.27
C ASN A 165 -1.03 -12.52 -33.94
N TRP A 166 -0.49 -13.08 -32.86
CA TRP A 166 -1.09 -13.01 -31.51
C TRP A 166 -0.80 -11.66 -30.86
N ASN A 167 -1.54 -10.64 -31.27
CA ASN A 167 -1.30 -9.26 -30.86
C ASN A 167 -1.46 -9.03 -29.35
N PHE A 168 -2.43 -9.68 -28.69
CA PHE A 168 -2.58 -9.62 -27.22
C PHE A 168 -1.34 -10.16 -26.50
N LEU A 169 -0.81 -11.30 -26.95
CA LEU A 169 0.40 -11.88 -26.36
C LEU A 169 1.60 -10.98 -26.58
N LYS A 170 1.75 -10.41 -27.78
CA LYS A 170 2.82 -9.45 -28.08
C LYS A 170 2.76 -8.22 -27.18
N LEU A 171 1.57 -7.62 -27.01
CA LEU A 171 1.38 -6.47 -26.13
C LEU A 171 1.68 -6.85 -24.67
N GLY A 172 1.14 -7.97 -24.20
CA GLY A 172 1.38 -8.48 -22.85
C GLY A 172 2.86 -8.75 -22.55
N LEU A 173 3.59 -9.36 -23.49
CA LEU A 173 5.03 -9.62 -23.35
C LEU A 173 5.83 -8.32 -23.32
N TRP A 174 5.51 -7.34 -24.18
CA TRP A 174 6.18 -6.03 -24.12
C TRP A 174 5.89 -5.29 -22.81
N SER A 175 4.63 -5.27 -22.37
CA SER A 175 4.25 -4.71 -21.07
C SER A 175 5.00 -5.39 -19.93
N PHE A 176 5.13 -6.72 -19.97
CA PHE A 176 5.87 -7.49 -18.98
C PHE A 176 7.37 -7.11 -18.96
N VAL A 177 8.03 -7.02 -20.11
CA VAL A 177 9.45 -6.62 -20.22
C VAL A 177 9.67 -5.23 -19.64
N PHE A 178 8.85 -4.27 -20.05
CA PHE A 178 8.99 -2.89 -19.60
C PHE A 178 8.66 -2.75 -18.11
N MET A 179 7.68 -3.50 -17.60
CA MET A 179 7.43 -3.55 -16.16
C MET A 179 8.61 -4.13 -15.39
N LEU A 180 9.22 -5.22 -15.86
CA LEU A 180 10.43 -5.79 -15.25
C LEU A 180 11.62 -4.82 -15.32
N LEU A 181 11.75 -4.06 -16.41
CA LEU A 181 12.76 -3.03 -16.53
C LEU A 181 12.56 -1.94 -15.48
N GLY A 182 11.33 -1.46 -15.27
CA GLY A 182 11.04 -0.53 -14.19
C GLY A 182 11.26 -1.14 -12.80
N TYR A 183 10.85 -2.39 -12.61
CA TYR A 183 11.02 -3.16 -11.37
C TYR A 183 12.48 -3.43 -11.00
N SER A 184 13.40 -3.37 -11.98
CA SER A 184 14.85 -3.46 -11.74
C SER A 184 15.39 -2.37 -10.81
N THR A 185 14.62 -1.31 -10.52
CA THR A 185 14.95 -0.30 -9.49
C THR A 185 15.22 -0.89 -8.10
N TYR A 186 14.66 -2.06 -7.76
CA TYR A 186 15.01 -2.78 -6.52
C TYR A 186 16.47 -3.26 -6.45
N PHE A 187 17.16 -3.30 -7.58
CA PHE A 187 18.60 -3.56 -7.59
C PHE A 187 19.36 -2.52 -6.76
N THR A 188 18.86 -1.29 -6.65
CA THR A 188 19.45 -0.27 -5.77
C THR A 188 19.39 -0.67 -4.29
N THR A 189 18.35 -1.38 -3.86
CA THR A 189 18.21 -1.92 -2.50
C THR A 189 19.27 -2.99 -2.23
N LEU A 190 19.47 -3.92 -3.17
CA LEU A 190 20.53 -4.93 -3.09
C LEU A 190 21.93 -4.29 -3.02
N VAL A 191 22.21 -3.31 -3.87
CA VAL A 191 23.51 -2.61 -3.90
C VAL A 191 23.75 -1.84 -2.60
N ARG A 192 22.73 -1.12 -2.11
CA ARG A 192 22.81 -0.36 -0.86
C ARG A 192 23.06 -1.29 0.33
N SER A 193 22.33 -2.40 0.45
CA SER A 193 22.50 -3.35 1.56
C SER A 193 23.85 -4.08 1.49
N ASN A 194 24.34 -4.43 0.29
CA ASN A 194 25.70 -4.97 0.13
C ASN A 194 26.82 -3.99 0.52
N ALA A 195 26.56 -2.68 0.53
CA ALA A 195 27.50 -1.69 1.05
C ALA A 195 27.51 -1.62 2.59
N ASP A 196 26.64 -2.39 3.26
CA ASP A 196 26.52 -2.56 4.71
C ASP A 196 26.47 -1.21 5.47
N PRO A 197 25.49 -0.34 5.17
CA PRO A 197 25.35 0.92 5.87
C PRO A 197 24.89 0.68 7.32
N SER A 198 25.21 1.63 8.20
CA SER A 198 24.81 1.55 9.63
C SER A 198 23.32 1.34 9.89
N VAL A 199 22.45 1.73 8.94
CA VAL A 199 21.01 1.46 8.95
C VAL A 199 20.66 0.61 7.74
N ASP A 200 20.61 -0.70 7.95
CA ASP A 200 20.24 -1.69 6.94
C ASP A 200 19.12 -2.61 7.43
N MET A 201 17.89 -2.09 7.35
CA MET A 201 16.71 -2.83 7.77
C MET A 201 16.46 -4.00 6.82
N PHE A 202 16.14 -5.17 7.41
CA PHE A 202 15.95 -6.45 6.72
C PHE A 202 17.21 -7.07 6.06
N ASN A 203 18.34 -6.35 5.98
CA ASN A 203 19.61 -6.83 5.41
C ASN A 203 19.42 -7.51 4.03
N VAL A 204 18.95 -6.74 3.06
CA VAL A 204 18.63 -7.20 1.70
C VAL A 204 19.91 -7.33 0.85
N ASP A 205 20.90 -8.09 1.32
CA ASP A 205 22.23 -8.18 0.69
C ASP A 205 22.33 -9.33 -0.34
N ASN A 206 21.26 -10.10 -0.53
CA ASN A 206 21.26 -11.26 -1.41
C ASN A 206 19.84 -11.57 -1.95
N PRO A 207 19.73 -12.37 -3.04
CA PRO A 207 18.45 -12.72 -3.66
C PRO A 207 17.43 -13.36 -2.73
N VAL A 208 17.83 -14.16 -1.74
CA VAL A 208 16.91 -14.83 -0.81
C VAL A 208 16.31 -13.82 0.16
N ASN A 209 17.12 -12.93 0.73
CA ASN A 209 16.61 -11.84 1.57
C ASN A 209 15.73 -10.87 0.76
N LEU A 210 16.02 -10.67 -0.53
CA LEU A 210 15.12 -9.91 -1.40
C LEU A 210 13.73 -10.56 -1.53
N VAL A 211 13.62 -11.89 -1.53
CA VAL A 211 12.32 -12.57 -1.51
C VAL A 211 11.53 -12.15 -0.27
N GLY A 212 12.14 -12.26 0.92
CA GLY A 212 11.51 -11.90 2.19
C GLY A 212 11.12 -10.42 2.28
N TYR A 213 11.94 -9.55 1.72
CA TYR A 213 11.69 -8.12 1.68
C TYR A 213 10.48 -7.79 0.79
N VAL A 214 10.44 -8.35 -0.43
CA VAL A 214 9.37 -8.14 -1.41
C VAL A 214 8.06 -8.82 -0.97
N SER A 215 8.14 -9.96 -0.28
CA SER A 215 6.98 -10.65 0.29
C SER A 215 6.43 -9.99 1.55
N ARG A 216 7.17 -9.02 2.13
CA ARG A 216 6.82 -8.29 3.35
C ARG A 216 6.77 -9.18 4.59
N GLU A 217 7.63 -10.21 4.66
CA GLU A 217 7.66 -11.17 5.77
C GLU A 217 7.96 -10.54 7.14
N GLN A 218 8.64 -9.39 7.18
CA GLN A 218 8.92 -8.66 8.43
C GLN A 218 7.67 -8.19 9.18
N TYR A 219 6.57 -7.93 8.48
CA TYR A 219 5.36 -7.34 9.07
C TYR A 219 4.36 -8.40 9.59
N GLY A 220 4.69 -9.69 9.45
CA GLY A 220 3.78 -10.78 9.78
C GLY A 220 2.61 -10.93 8.80
N ASP A 221 1.72 -11.87 9.12
CA ASP A 221 0.52 -12.15 8.33
C ASP A 221 -0.71 -11.47 8.97
N TRP A 222 -1.51 -10.77 8.17
CA TRP A 222 -2.79 -10.22 8.60
C TRP A 222 -3.96 -10.96 7.91
N PRO A 223 -4.96 -11.48 8.65
CA PRO A 223 -6.09 -12.20 8.07
C PRO A 223 -7.10 -11.24 7.42
N ILE A 224 -7.00 -11.03 6.10
CA ILE A 224 -7.93 -10.14 5.37
C ILE A 224 -9.34 -10.72 5.31
N LEU A 225 -9.49 -11.98 4.92
CA LEU A 225 -10.79 -12.57 4.60
C LEU A 225 -11.23 -13.62 5.62
N TYR A 226 -10.30 -14.36 6.18
CA TYR A 226 -10.56 -15.43 7.13
C TYR A 226 -9.37 -15.58 8.06
N GLY A 227 -9.63 -15.72 9.36
CA GLY A 227 -8.59 -15.85 10.38
C GLY A 227 -9.16 -15.70 11.78
N GLN A 228 -8.26 -15.58 12.74
CA GLN A 228 -8.53 -15.66 14.16
C GLN A 228 -8.98 -14.34 14.79
N ASP A 229 -9.65 -14.45 15.94
CA ASP A 229 -9.83 -13.33 16.87
C ASP A 229 -8.61 -13.08 17.75
N PHE A 230 -8.52 -11.87 18.30
CA PHE A 230 -7.44 -11.45 19.20
C PHE A 230 -7.37 -12.26 20.50
N THR A 231 -8.47 -12.94 20.88
CA THR A 231 -8.55 -13.79 22.07
C THR A 231 -8.15 -15.25 21.83
N ALA A 232 -7.92 -15.63 20.56
CA ALA A 232 -7.65 -17.02 20.19
C ALA A 232 -6.34 -17.52 20.79
N GLN A 233 -6.29 -18.79 21.18
CA GLN A 233 -5.07 -19.39 21.74
C GLN A 233 -4.27 -20.10 20.65
N ILE A 234 -2.94 -19.93 20.70
CA ILE A 234 -2.03 -20.63 19.79
C ILE A 234 -2.05 -22.12 20.16
N GLN A 235 -2.54 -22.97 19.26
CA GLN A 235 -2.57 -24.43 19.47
C GLN A 235 -1.27 -25.09 19.05
N ASP A 236 -0.70 -24.64 17.93
CA ASP A 236 0.53 -25.18 17.37
C ASP A 236 1.31 -24.08 16.63
N THR A 237 2.59 -24.35 16.39
CA THR A 237 3.49 -23.44 15.70
C THR A 237 4.13 -24.16 14.52
N LYS A 238 3.78 -23.74 13.30
CA LYS A 238 4.37 -24.26 12.09
C LYS A 238 5.67 -23.51 11.79
N ILE A 239 6.79 -24.19 11.99
CA ILE A 239 8.12 -23.66 11.69
C ILE A 239 8.52 -24.11 10.28
N THR A 240 8.73 -23.14 9.39
CA THR A 240 9.27 -23.38 8.05
C THR A 240 10.72 -22.92 8.01
N GLU A 241 11.64 -23.83 7.68
CA GLU A 241 13.05 -23.46 7.48
C GLU A 241 13.22 -22.56 6.25
N THR A 242 13.95 -21.48 6.41
CA THR A 242 14.31 -20.54 5.36
C THR A 242 15.82 -20.52 5.15
N TYR A 243 16.23 -20.24 3.92
CA TYR A 243 17.64 -20.13 3.58
C TYR A 243 18.20 -18.79 4.09
N ILE A 244 19.39 -18.83 4.65
CA ILE A 244 20.19 -17.66 4.99
C ILE A 244 21.58 -17.81 4.36
N LYS A 245 22.20 -16.69 4.03
CA LYS A 245 23.57 -16.64 3.52
C LYS A 245 24.56 -16.86 4.68
N ALA A 246 25.31 -17.95 4.66
CA ALA A 246 26.30 -18.31 5.68
C ALA A 246 27.45 -19.12 5.08
N ASN A 247 28.68 -18.93 5.58
CA ASN A 247 29.85 -19.73 5.18
C ASN A 247 30.10 -19.83 3.66
N GLY A 248 29.76 -18.78 2.91
CA GLY A 248 29.92 -18.78 1.45
C GLY A 248 28.86 -19.59 0.68
N LYS A 249 27.79 -20.05 1.34
CA LYS A 249 26.67 -20.79 0.75
C LYS A 249 25.32 -20.33 1.31
N TYR A 250 24.23 -20.94 0.84
CA TYR A 250 22.90 -20.80 1.44
C TYR A 250 22.60 -21.98 2.37
N GLU A 251 22.39 -21.70 3.65
CA GLU A 251 22.11 -22.72 4.68
C GLU A 251 20.67 -22.57 5.20
N LYS A 252 19.99 -23.70 5.48
CA LYS A 252 18.63 -23.72 6.04
C LYS A 252 18.60 -23.47 7.55
N ASN A 253 19.15 -22.32 7.97
CA ASN A 253 19.20 -21.97 9.39
C ASN A 253 18.19 -20.87 9.77
N GLY A 254 17.54 -20.24 8.78
CA GLY A 254 16.45 -19.30 9.03
C GLY A 254 15.16 -20.03 9.40
N ARG A 255 14.28 -19.37 10.15
CA ARG A 255 12.99 -19.93 10.58
C ARG A 255 11.89 -18.90 10.37
N LYS A 256 10.88 -19.27 9.60
CA LYS A 256 9.59 -18.58 9.55
C LYS A 256 8.62 -19.29 10.48
N VAL A 257 8.01 -18.55 11.39
CA VAL A 257 7.08 -19.06 12.39
C VAL A 257 5.66 -18.64 12.01
N GLU A 258 4.76 -19.61 11.82
CA GLU A 258 3.34 -19.37 11.57
C GLU A 258 2.51 -19.99 12.70
N TYR A 259 1.63 -19.21 13.33
CA TYR A 259 0.77 -19.69 14.41
C TYR A 259 -0.47 -20.40 13.88
N VAL A 260 -0.80 -21.53 14.50
CA VAL A 260 -1.98 -22.33 14.18
C VAL A 260 -3.01 -22.18 15.28
N TYR A 261 -4.18 -21.68 14.90
CA TYR A 261 -5.33 -21.50 15.79
C TYR A 261 -6.42 -22.52 15.55
N ALA A 262 -7.24 -22.74 16.58
CA ALA A 262 -8.43 -23.59 16.55
C ALA A 262 -9.40 -23.15 15.43
N PRO A 263 -10.08 -24.08 14.73
CA PRO A 263 -11.11 -23.72 13.77
C PRO A 263 -12.26 -22.90 14.37
N GLU A 264 -12.64 -23.16 15.63
CA GLU A 264 -13.69 -22.43 16.34
C GLU A 264 -13.36 -20.96 16.60
N ASP A 265 -12.08 -20.62 16.72
CA ASP A 265 -11.61 -19.24 16.95
C ASP A 265 -11.41 -18.46 15.65
N LYS A 266 -11.71 -19.08 14.50
CA LYS A 266 -11.55 -18.47 13.17
C LYS A 266 -12.89 -18.19 12.52
N HIS A 267 -13.02 -17.00 11.98
CA HIS A 267 -14.22 -16.61 11.27
C HIS A 267 -13.92 -15.76 10.03
N PHE A 268 -14.96 -15.52 9.24
CA PHE A 268 -14.89 -14.68 8.07
C PHE A 268 -14.83 -13.20 8.47
N LEU A 269 -13.93 -12.45 7.84
CA LEU A 269 -13.70 -11.01 8.05
C LEU A 269 -13.34 -10.64 9.51
N PRO A 270 -12.26 -11.19 10.10
CA PRO A 270 -11.82 -10.84 11.44
C PRO A 270 -11.16 -9.46 11.42
N ARG A 271 -11.76 -8.46 12.06
CA ARG A 271 -11.21 -7.09 12.18
C ARG A 271 -10.54 -6.86 13.52
N MET A 272 -10.88 -7.66 14.53
CA MET A 272 -10.29 -7.66 15.87
C MET A 272 -9.41 -8.92 16.03
N TRP A 273 -8.32 -9.01 15.25
CA TRP A 273 -7.55 -10.25 15.08
C TRP A 273 -6.17 -10.25 15.75
N ASP A 274 -5.62 -9.06 15.99
CA ASP A 274 -4.24 -8.93 16.47
C ASP A 274 -4.13 -9.27 17.95
N GLN A 275 -3.41 -10.35 18.22
CA GLN A 275 -3.15 -10.89 19.56
C GLN A 275 -1.94 -10.24 20.22
N SER A 276 -1.08 -9.59 19.42
CA SER A 276 0.08 -8.90 19.94
C SER A 276 -0.43 -7.69 20.72
N ASN A 277 -0.36 -7.79 22.05
CA ASN A 277 -0.69 -6.69 22.93
C ASN A 277 0.54 -5.82 23.22
N ASP A 278 1.64 -6.01 22.49
CA ASP A 278 2.88 -5.24 22.61
C ASP A 278 2.63 -3.74 22.36
N GLN A 279 1.63 -3.42 21.53
CA GLN A 279 1.16 -2.07 21.22
C GLN A 279 -0.23 -1.78 21.81
N GLY A 280 -0.74 -2.64 22.70
CA GLY A 280 -2.06 -2.46 23.32
C GLY A 280 -3.27 -2.77 22.41
N HIS A 281 -3.08 -3.41 21.26
CA HIS A 281 -4.16 -3.67 20.30
C HIS A 281 -5.26 -4.58 20.88
N ALA A 282 -4.86 -5.71 21.46
CA ALA A 282 -5.79 -6.65 22.07
C ALA A 282 -6.58 -6.01 23.24
N ASP A 283 -5.93 -5.16 24.05
CA ASP A 283 -6.60 -4.42 25.12
C ASP A 283 -7.52 -3.33 24.61
N TYR A 284 -7.16 -2.67 23.51
CA TYR A 284 -8.04 -1.70 22.85
C TYR A 284 -9.30 -2.38 22.30
N TYR A 285 -9.13 -3.53 21.64
CA TYR A 285 -10.23 -4.36 21.16
C TYR A 285 -11.14 -4.80 22.30
N ALA A 286 -10.56 -5.29 23.38
CA ALA A 286 -11.30 -5.70 24.57
C ALA A 286 -12.07 -4.52 25.19
N ASN A 287 -11.42 -3.36 25.34
CA ASN A 287 -12.07 -2.16 25.86
C ASN A 287 -13.24 -1.70 24.96
N TRP A 288 -13.05 -1.74 23.64
CA TRP A 288 -14.10 -1.38 22.67
C TRP A 288 -15.30 -2.33 22.73
N ALA A 289 -15.06 -3.64 22.83
CA ALA A 289 -16.11 -4.65 22.92
C ALA A 289 -16.66 -4.85 24.35
N GLY A 290 -16.15 -4.11 25.35
CA GLY A 290 -16.53 -4.30 26.75
C GLY A 290 -16.19 -5.69 27.29
N ILE A 291 -15.07 -6.26 26.85
CA ILE A 291 -14.54 -7.55 27.29
C ILE A 291 -13.56 -7.31 28.44
N GLY A 292 -13.85 -7.88 29.60
CA GLY A 292 -12.97 -7.84 30.77
C GLY A 292 -11.81 -8.83 30.67
N LYS A 293 -10.93 -8.76 31.67
CA LYS A 293 -9.91 -9.78 31.93
C LYS A 293 -10.22 -10.50 33.23
N ASP A 294 -10.00 -11.81 33.24
CA ASP A 294 -10.08 -12.62 34.45
C ASP A 294 -8.93 -12.29 35.43
N GLN A 295 -8.93 -12.95 36.59
CA GLN A 295 -7.89 -12.74 37.62
C GLN A 295 -6.50 -13.19 37.16
N GLN A 296 -6.42 -14.02 36.12
CA GLN A 296 -5.20 -14.56 35.52
C GLN A 296 -4.71 -13.69 34.35
N GLY A 297 -5.47 -12.66 33.96
CA GLY A 297 -5.15 -11.74 32.87
C GLY A 297 -5.63 -12.20 31.49
N ASN A 298 -6.38 -13.30 31.38
CA ASN A 298 -6.96 -13.76 30.12
C ASN A 298 -8.25 -13.00 29.83
N TYR A 299 -8.57 -12.83 28.54
CA TYR A 299 -9.84 -12.24 28.14
C TYR A 299 -11.01 -13.17 28.47
N GLU A 300 -12.06 -12.62 29.09
CA GLU A 300 -13.20 -13.40 29.60
C GLU A 300 -13.98 -14.16 28.50
N ARG A 301 -13.97 -13.62 27.28
CA ARG A 301 -14.66 -14.19 26.11
C ARG A 301 -14.09 -13.64 24.80
N ALA A 302 -14.37 -14.33 23.71
CA ALA A 302 -14.15 -13.82 22.35
C ALA A 302 -15.14 -12.69 21.99
N PRO A 303 -14.77 -11.79 21.06
CA PRO A 303 -15.70 -10.83 20.49
C PRO A 303 -16.80 -11.55 19.68
N THR A 304 -17.99 -10.99 19.70
CA THR A 304 -19.08 -11.44 18.82
C THR A 304 -18.88 -10.88 17.41
N MET A 305 -19.46 -11.53 16.40
CA MET A 305 -19.44 -11.00 15.03
C MET A 305 -20.07 -9.60 14.92
N GLY A 306 -21.06 -9.29 15.77
CA GLY A 306 -21.67 -7.96 15.86
C GLY A 306 -20.67 -6.90 16.33
N GLU A 307 -19.89 -7.19 17.37
CA GLU A 307 -18.83 -6.30 17.88
C GLU A 307 -17.72 -6.11 16.83
N ASN A 308 -17.33 -7.18 16.15
CA ASN A 308 -16.36 -7.14 15.05
C ASN A 308 -16.82 -6.25 13.87
N ILE A 309 -18.08 -6.37 13.44
CA ILE A 309 -18.64 -5.50 12.39
C ILE A 309 -18.83 -4.06 12.90
N ALA A 310 -19.22 -3.87 14.16
CA ALA A 310 -19.32 -2.54 14.75
C ALA A 310 -17.95 -1.86 14.78
N PHE A 311 -16.90 -2.58 15.16
CA PHE A 311 -15.52 -2.11 15.11
C PHE A 311 -15.09 -1.72 13.68
N PHE A 312 -15.40 -2.55 12.68
CA PHE A 312 -15.16 -2.22 11.27
C PHE A 312 -15.77 -0.88 10.88
N MET A 313 -17.06 -0.69 11.14
CA MET A 313 -17.81 0.48 10.71
C MET A 313 -17.41 1.74 11.48
N SER A 314 -17.23 1.61 12.79
CA SER A 314 -16.91 2.72 13.68
C SER A 314 -15.45 3.13 13.57
N TYR A 315 -14.52 2.19 13.76
CA TYR A 315 -13.10 2.51 13.78
C TYR A 315 -12.53 2.58 12.37
N GLN A 316 -12.56 1.48 11.61
CA GLN A 316 -11.85 1.41 10.33
C GLN A 316 -12.49 2.30 9.25
N ILE A 317 -13.81 2.26 9.12
CA ILE A 317 -14.52 3.07 8.11
C ILE A 317 -14.72 4.51 8.56
N ASN A 318 -15.28 4.76 9.75
CA ASN A 318 -15.59 6.13 10.14
C ASN A 318 -14.35 6.89 10.68
N TRP A 319 -13.68 6.36 11.70
CA TRP A 319 -12.54 7.05 12.33
C TRP A 319 -11.27 7.08 11.47
N MET A 320 -10.95 5.99 10.76
CA MET A 320 -9.71 5.86 10.01
C MET A 320 -9.84 6.17 8.52
N TYR A 321 -11.00 6.00 7.89
CA TYR A 321 -11.16 6.35 6.48
C TYR A 321 -11.94 7.66 6.29
N TRP A 322 -13.18 7.70 6.78
CA TRP A 322 -14.10 8.82 6.54
C TRP A 322 -13.61 10.13 7.14
N ARG A 323 -12.96 10.07 8.31
CA ARG A 323 -12.39 11.25 8.96
C ARG A 323 -11.35 11.95 8.10
N TYR A 324 -10.35 11.21 7.60
CA TYR A 324 -9.30 11.76 6.75
C TYR A 324 -9.80 12.11 5.35
N PHE A 325 -10.73 11.31 4.80
CA PHE A 325 -11.44 11.69 3.59
C PHE A 325 -12.10 13.07 3.76
N MET A 326 -12.86 13.27 4.83
CA MET A 326 -13.55 14.54 5.08
C MET A 326 -12.62 15.70 5.43
N TRP A 327 -11.40 15.47 5.91
CA TRP A 327 -10.40 16.55 6.02
C TRP A 327 -10.13 17.23 4.68
N ASN A 328 -10.14 16.46 3.58
CA ASN A 328 -9.92 16.99 2.23
C ASN A 328 -11.17 17.68 1.66
N PHE A 329 -12.36 17.17 1.98
CA PHE A 329 -13.59 17.58 1.28
C PHE A 329 -14.56 18.46 2.08
N ALA A 330 -14.43 18.49 3.41
CA ALA A 330 -15.26 19.29 4.31
C ALA A 330 -14.46 20.23 5.19
N GLY A 331 -13.29 19.79 5.63
CA GLY A 331 -12.32 20.57 6.40
C GLY A 331 -11.85 19.87 7.68
N LYS A 332 -10.88 20.47 8.35
CA LYS A 332 -10.10 19.91 9.47
C LYS A 332 -10.23 20.79 10.71
N GLN A 333 -10.49 20.18 11.86
CA GLN A 333 -10.66 20.88 13.13
C GLN A 333 -9.32 21.42 13.68
N ASN A 334 -8.27 20.61 13.61
CA ASN A 334 -6.90 20.92 14.04
C ASN A 334 -5.98 19.76 13.61
N ASP A 335 -4.68 19.94 13.77
CA ASP A 335 -3.60 18.97 13.53
C ASP A 335 -3.22 18.13 14.74
N ILE A 336 -4.00 18.15 15.82
CA ILE A 336 -3.76 17.32 17.00
C ILE A 336 -4.39 15.94 16.77
N GLN A 337 -3.63 14.87 17.02
CA GLN A 337 -4.15 13.52 16.90
C GLN A 337 -5.25 13.26 17.94
N GLY A 338 -6.40 12.81 17.45
CA GLY A 338 -7.46 12.32 18.31
C GLY A 338 -7.03 11.02 18.99
N THR A 339 -7.08 11.00 20.31
CA THR A 339 -6.69 9.83 21.14
C THR A 339 -7.74 8.73 21.16
N ASN A 340 -9.01 9.06 20.91
CA ASN A 340 -10.09 8.09 20.80
C ASN A 340 -11.24 8.63 19.94
N MET A 341 -12.11 7.73 19.49
CA MET A 341 -13.27 8.06 18.64
C MET A 341 -14.26 9.04 19.26
N GLY A 342 -14.32 9.10 20.60
CA GLY A 342 -15.19 10.02 21.34
C GLY A 342 -14.58 11.41 21.54
N ASN A 343 -13.33 11.63 21.14
CA ASN A 343 -12.65 12.89 21.32
C ASN A 343 -13.25 13.93 20.37
N VAL A 344 -14.05 14.84 20.91
CA VAL A 344 -14.69 15.93 20.16
C VAL A 344 -13.78 17.14 19.93
N ARG A 345 -12.61 17.17 20.60
CA ARG A 345 -11.68 18.30 20.62
C ARG A 345 -10.60 18.18 19.55
N ASP A 346 -10.05 16.98 19.35
CA ASP A 346 -8.81 16.78 18.63
C ASP A 346 -9.01 15.91 17.38
N GLY A 347 -8.43 16.34 16.25
CA GLY A 347 -8.29 15.51 15.07
C GLY A 347 -9.58 15.15 14.36
N ASN A 348 -10.67 15.91 14.53
CA ASN A 348 -11.91 15.67 13.78
C ASN A 348 -11.94 16.45 12.46
N TRP A 349 -12.85 16.05 11.56
CA TRP A 349 -13.24 16.87 10.42
C TRP A 349 -14.34 17.87 10.82
N LYS A 350 -14.24 19.07 10.27
CA LYS A 350 -15.10 20.21 10.57
C LYS A 350 -15.54 20.89 9.28
N THR A 351 -16.84 21.14 9.14
CA THR A 351 -17.41 21.73 7.91
C THR A 351 -17.32 23.25 7.89
N GLY A 352 -17.47 23.90 9.04
CA GLY A 352 -17.75 25.34 9.14
C GLY A 352 -19.24 25.69 9.15
N ILE A 353 -20.13 24.71 8.98
CA ILE A 353 -21.58 24.87 9.08
C ILE A 353 -21.97 24.59 10.53
N GLY A 354 -22.33 25.66 11.27
CA GLY A 354 -22.52 25.61 12.73
C GLY A 354 -23.41 24.47 13.22
N VAL A 355 -24.56 24.25 12.58
CA VAL A 355 -25.50 23.19 12.97
C VAL A 355 -24.91 21.79 12.80
N VAL A 356 -24.21 21.53 11.68
CA VAL A 356 -23.62 20.21 11.40
C VAL A 356 -22.45 19.93 12.35
N ASP A 357 -21.60 20.93 12.57
CA ASP A 357 -20.46 20.80 13.46
C ASP A 357 -20.89 20.65 14.92
N GLN A 358 -21.94 21.37 15.35
CA GLN A 358 -22.42 21.31 16.72
C GLN A 358 -23.05 19.97 17.08
N ILE A 359 -23.79 19.35 16.15
CA ILE A 359 -24.35 17.99 16.35
C ILE A 359 -23.25 16.96 16.57
N ARG A 360 -22.11 17.09 15.89
CA ARG A 360 -21.03 16.10 15.93
C ARG A 360 -19.97 16.37 16.99
N LEU A 361 -19.62 17.63 17.21
CA LEU A 361 -18.46 18.04 18.00
C LEU A 361 -18.85 18.91 19.21
N GLY A 362 -20.14 19.16 19.42
CA GLY A 362 -20.61 20.08 20.46
C GLY A 362 -20.32 21.55 20.13
N ASP A 363 -20.46 22.42 21.13
CA ASP A 363 -20.26 23.86 20.94
C ASP A 363 -18.80 24.22 20.65
N GLN A 364 -18.55 24.48 19.36
CA GLN A 364 -17.24 24.84 18.85
C GLN A 364 -16.78 26.25 19.27
N SER A 365 -17.69 27.11 19.74
CA SER A 365 -17.35 28.44 20.24
C SER A 365 -16.70 28.40 21.63
N ALA A 366 -16.91 27.31 22.37
CA ALA A 366 -16.31 27.09 23.70
C ALA A 366 -14.86 26.54 23.63
N MET A 367 -14.32 26.28 22.44
CA MET A 367 -12.96 25.75 22.29
C MET A 367 -11.89 26.75 22.78
N PRO A 368 -10.75 26.27 23.30
CA PRO A 368 -9.61 27.12 23.63
C PRO A 368 -9.09 27.88 22.41
N ASP A 369 -8.57 29.08 22.65
CA ASP A 369 -8.03 29.94 21.58
C ASP A 369 -6.89 29.29 20.80
N SER A 370 -6.06 28.48 21.47
CA SER A 370 -5.01 27.69 20.81
C SER A 370 -5.55 26.74 19.73
N MET A 371 -6.79 26.27 19.86
CA MET A 371 -7.45 25.38 18.90
C MET A 371 -8.25 26.15 17.86
N LYS A 372 -8.88 27.26 18.26
CA LYS A 372 -9.62 28.14 17.33
C LYS A 372 -8.71 28.82 16.32
N TYR A 373 -7.52 29.25 16.76
CA TYR A 373 -6.51 29.92 15.94
C TYR A 373 -5.40 28.98 15.48
N ASN A 374 -5.61 27.67 15.59
CA ASN A 374 -4.71 26.67 15.03
C ASN A 374 -4.65 26.85 13.50
N LYS A 375 -3.45 26.89 12.93
CA LYS A 375 -3.24 27.10 11.48
C LYS A 375 -3.85 26.00 10.62
N ALA A 376 -3.96 24.77 11.14
CA ALA A 376 -4.59 23.65 10.49
C ALA A 376 -6.13 23.66 10.58
N ASN A 377 -6.73 24.58 11.36
CA ASN A 377 -8.19 24.76 11.38
C ASN A 377 -8.64 25.31 10.02
N ASN A 378 -9.33 24.49 9.23
CA ASN A 378 -9.85 24.90 7.94
C ASN A 378 -11.33 24.50 7.80
N LYS A 379 -12.07 25.29 7.00
CA LYS A 379 -13.52 25.16 6.81
C LYS A 379 -13.80 25.25 5.33
N LEU A 380 -14.12 24.12 4.71
CA LEU A 380 -14.39 24.04 3.27
C LEU A 380 -15.89 24.07 2.97
N PHE A 381 -16.74 24.15 4.00
CA PHE A 381 -18.20 24.20 3.90
C PHE A 381 -18.80 23.05 3.09
N MET A 382 -18.10 21.92 3.05
CA MET A 382 -18.41 20.76 2.19
C MET A 382 -18.47 21.08 0.69
N LEU A 383 -18.00 22.25 0.24
CA LEU A 383 -18.07 22.65 -1.16
C LEU A 383 -17.32 21.66 -2.08
N PRO A 384 -16.07 21.23 -1.76
CA PRO A 384 -15.40 20.22 -2.57
C PRO A 384 -16.16 18.89 -2.61
N PHE A 385 -16.72 18.46 -1.47
CA PHE A 385 -17.55 17.25 -1.40
C PHE A 385 -18.77 17.33 -2.32
N ILE A 386 -19.53 18.43 -2.23
CA ILE A 386 -20.73 18.67 -3.03
C ILE A 386 -20.37 18.78 -4.52
N LEU A 387 -19.29 19.46 -4.87
CA LEU A 387 -18.80 19.53 -6.26
C LEU A 387 -18.43 18.15 -6.79
N GLY A 388 -17.80 17.31 -5.97
CA GLY A 388 -17.54 15.91 -6.30
C GLY A 388 -18.83 15.13 -6.60
N LEU A 389 -19.86 15.28 -5.76
CA LEU A 389 -21.17 14.67 -5.98
C LEU A 389 -21.87 15.19 -7.24
N ILE A 390 -21.84 16.50 -7.50
CA ILE A 390 -22.40 17.11 -8.72
C ILE A 390 -21.67 16.57 -9.95
N GLY A 391 -20.34 16.48 -9.90
CA GLY A 391 -19.53 15.89 -10.96
C GLY A 391 -19.92 14.45 -11.25
N LEU A 392 -20.05 13.62 -10.19
CA LEU A 392 -20.52 12.24 -10.31
C LEU A 392 -21.92 12.15 -10.92
N LEU A 393 -22.86 13.01 -10.51
CA LEU A 393 -24.22 13.05 -11.05
C LEU A 393 -24.26 13.52 -12.51
N HIS A 394 -23.44 14.49 -12.88
CA HIS A 394 -23.31 14.95 -14.28
C HIS A 394 -22.75 13.82 -15.16
N LEU A 395 -21.72 13.14 -14.68
CA LEU A 395 -21.10 12.01 -15.37
C LEU A 395 -22.01 10.78 -15.41
N TYR A 396 -22.88 10.58 -14.41
CA TYR A 396 -23.94 9.55 -14.41
C TYR A 396 -24.92 9.70 -15.57
N ARG A 397 -25.12 10.94 -16.05
CA ARG A 397 -25.96 11.21 -17.24
C ARG A 397 -25.22 10.96 -18.57
N GLY A 398 -23.90 10.75 -18.54
CA GLY A 398 -23.07 10.36 -19.68
C GLY A 398 -22.66 8.88 -19.65
N ARG A 399 -22.24 8.32 -20.79
CA ARG A 399 -21.84 6.90 -20.92
C ARG A 399 -20.56 6.50 -20.13
N GLY A 400 -19.94 7.42 -19.38
CA GLY A 400 -18.65 7.24 -18.68
C GLY A 400 -18.71 7.21 -17.14
N ALA A 401 -19.90 7.25 -16.55
CA ALA A 401 -20.14 7.39 -15.11
C ALA A 401 -19.32 6.48 -14.21
N VAL A 402 -19.31 5.18 -14.52
CA VAL A 402 -18.70 4.15 -13.67
C VAL A 402 -17.18 4.28 -13.67
N VAL A 403 -16.57 4.66 -14.80
CA VAL A 403 -15.10 4.76 -14.94
C VAL A 403 -14.54 5.90 -14.11
N VAL A 404 -15.22 7.05 -14.14
CA VAL A 404 -14.78 8.23 -13.40
C VAL A 404 -15.18 8.13 -11.93
N ALA A 405 -16.31 7.51 -11.62
CA ALA A 405 -16.68 7.20 -10.23
C ALA A 405 -15.70 6.23 -9.58
N PHE A 406 -15.27 5.17 -10.28
CA PHE A 406 -14.25 4.26 -9.77
C PHE A 406 -12.87 4.90 -9.73
N GLY A 407 -12.46 5.63 -10.77
CA GLY A 407 -11.19 6.35 -10.79
C GLY A 407 -11.09 7.38 -9.67
N GLY A 408 -12.17 8.16 -9.47
CA GLY A 408 -12.27 9.14 -8.38
C GLY A 408 -12.37 8.50 -6.99
N ALA A 409 -13.09 7.39 -6.85
CA ALA A 409 -13.15 6.66 -5.58
C ALA A 409 -11.81 6.00 -5.24
N LEU A 410 -11.07 5.49 -6.24
CA LEU A 410 -9.76 4.90 -6.05
C LEU A 410 -8.72 5.98 -5.71
N VAL A 411 -8.73 7.12 -6.40
CA VAL A 411 -7.88 8.27 -6.06
C VAL A 411 -8.23 8.82 -4.67
N GLY A 412 -9.52 8.96 -4.34
CA GLY A 412 -9.96 9.40 -3.01
C GLY A 412 -9.62 8.39 -1.90
N ALA A 413 -9.63 7.10 -2.19
CA ALA A 413 -9.22 6.07 -1.24
C ALA A 413 -7.71 6.04 -1.04
N VAL A 414 -6.95 6.28 -2.11
CA VAL A 414 -5.50 6.50 -2.05
C VAL A 414 -5.21 7.74 -1.21
N GLU A 415 -5.87 8.87 -1.47
CA GLU A 415 -5.71 10.12 -0.71
C GLU A 415 -6.03 9.94 0.78
N ALA A 416 -7.12 9.24 1.11
CA ALA A 416 -7.46 8.93 2.49
C ALA A 416 -6.40 8.06 3.18
N ALA A 417 -5.89 7.02 2.49
CA ALA A 417 -4.84 6.15 3.01
C ALA A 417 -3.51 6.88 3.19
N LEU A 418 -3.16 7.78 2.26
CA LEU A 418 -1.97 8.63 2.36
C LEU A 418 -2.03 9.49 3.62
N GLN A 419 -3.14 10.18 3.81
CA GLN A 419 -3.27 11.13 4.91
C GLN A 419 -3.42 10.45 6.28
N GLN A 420 -3.98 9.24 6.29
CA GLN A 420 -3.97 8.38 7.46
C GLN A 420 -2.54 8.05 7.91
N CYS A 421 -1.67 7.62 6.99
CA CYS A 421 -0.27 7.31 7.32
C CYS A 421 0.48 8.56 7.80
N GLN A 422 0.27 9.71 7.15
CA GLN A 422 0.91 10.97 7.53
C GLN A 422 0.53 11.48 8.92
N ALA A 423 -0.74 11.37 9.30
CA ALA A 423 -1.20 11.81 10.62
C ALA A 423 -0.61 10.97 11.77
N GLN A 424 -0.26 9.70 11.52
CA GLN A 424 0.42 8.86 12.50
C GLN A 424 1.86 9.32 12.75
N HIS A 425 2.54 9.88 11.73
CA HIS A 425 3.92 10.37 11.86
C HIS A 425 4.04 11.72 12.59
N GLN A 426 3.11 12.66 12.36
CA GLN A 426 3.18 14.01 12.94
C GLN A 426 3.18 14.07 14.48
N THR A 427 2.61 13.06 15.13
CA THR A 427 2.36 13.10 16.58
C THR A 427 3.26 12.17 17.40
N GLY A 428 4.21 11.46 16.75
CA GLY A 428 4.99 10.42 17.41
C GLY A 428 4.16 9.22 17.85
N ALA A 429 2.88 9.15 17.45
CA ALA A 429 1.96 8.08 17.80
C ALA A 429 1.97 6.91 16.80
N GLY A 430 2.89 6.93 15.81
CA GLY A 430 3.33 5.69 15.16
C GLY A 430 3.72 4.64 16.20
N ASP A 431 4.24 5.06 17.36
CA ASP A 431 4.66 4.18 18.44
C ASP A 431 3.52 3.54 19.26
N GLU A 432 2.26 3.99 19.14
CA GLU A 432 1.13 3.46 19.93
C GLU A 432 0.12 2.61 19.13
N PHE A 433 0.17 2.60 17.78
CA PHE A 433 -0.78 1.77 17.00
C PHE A 433 -0.22 1.18 15.69
N HIS A 434 0.97 1.57 15.23
CA HIS A 434 1.67 0.95 14.09
C HIS A 434 3.18 1.22 14.20
N GLY A 435 3.80 0.66 15.24
CA GLY A 435 5.20 0.87 15.58
C GLY A 435 6.13 -0.10 14.87
N ASP A 436 6.20 -0.05 13.53
CA ASP A 436 7.23 -0.79 12.77
C ASP A 436 8.07 0.11 11.85
N LEU A 437 7.95 1.43 12.03
CA LEU A 437 8.86 2.42 11.45
C LEU A 437 9.67 3.07 12.57
N ARG A 438 10.79 2.44 12.95
CA ARG A 438 11.88 3.20 13.61
C ARG A 438 12.51 4.15 12.60
N CYS A 439 11.85 5.27 12.31
CA CYS A 439 12.52 6.44 11.73
C CYS A 439 13.05 7.29 12.89
N SER A 440 14.23 6.91 13.38
CA SER A 440 15.08 7.81 14.16
C SER A 440 15.55 8.93 13.24
N GLU A 441 14.80 10.03 13.13
CA GLU A 441 15.35 11.29 12.61
C GLU A 441 14.51 12.48 13.10
N ARG A 442 14.82 12.94 14.32
CA ARG A 442 14.44 14.28 14.78
C ARG A 442 15.59 15.23 14.43
N ALA A 443 15.68 15.66 13.17
CA ALA A 443 16.57 16.75 12.76
C ALA A 443 15.85 18.09 13.00
N ASP A 444 16.04 18.66 14.19
CA ASP A 444 15.57 19.99 14.54
C ASP A 444 16.42 21.05 13.80
N TRP A 445 15.95 21.47 12.61
CA TRP A 445 16.62 22.48 11.77
C TRP A 445 16.38 23.92 12.23
N THR A 446 16.11 24.17 13.52
CA THR A 446 15.87 25.55 14.02
C THR A 446 16.84 26.06 15.10
N ARG A 447 17.93 25.35 15.41
CA ARG A 447 18.98 25.91 16.29
C ARG A 447 20.39 25.66 15.78
N SER A 448 21.00 26.73 15.28
CA SER A 448 22.43 26.83 14.97
C SER A 448 23.28 26.84 16.24
N ARG A 449 23.63 25.68 16.81
CA ARG A 449 24.85 25.47 17.62
C ARG A 449 25.33 24.01 17.57
N PRO A 450 26.64 23.74 17.43
CA PRO A 450 27.18 22.39 17.45
C PRO A 450 27.39 21.93 18.90
N ILE A 451 26.83 20.78 19.29
CA ILE A 451 27.21 20.11 20.55
C ILE A 451 27.46 18.63 20.24
N GLY A 452 28.71 18.21 20.46
CA GLY A 452 29.29 16.96 20.01
C GLY A 452 28.73 15.69 20.65
N CYS A 453 28.86 14.58 19.91
CA CYS A 453 28.53 13.24 20.36
C CYS A 453 29.44 12.79 21.51
N LEU A 454 28.86 12.56 22.69
CA LEU A 454 29.51 11.83 23.78
C LEU A 454 29.43 10.32 23.52
N ARG A 455 30.60 9.71 23.27
CA ARG A 455 30.81 8.25 23.29
C ARG A 455 30.44 7.69 24.66
N ARG A 456 29.55 6.67 24.72
CA ARG A 456 29.52 5.74 25.86
C ARG A 456 30.69 4.75 25.72
N PRO A 457 31.52 4.55 26.75
CA PRO A 457 32.63 3.61 26.70
C PRO A 457 32.14 2.16 26.78
N ARG A 458 32.81 1.28 26.04
CA ARG A 458 32.71 -0.18 26.13
C ARG A 458 33.16 -0.61 27.52
N SER A 459 32.28 -1.20 28.34
CA SER A 459 32.70 -2.01 29.48
C SER A 459 32.72 -3.48 29.05
N GLY A 460 33.93 -4.01 28.91
CA GLY A 460 34.19 -5.44 28.91
C GLY A 460 35.12 -5.79 30.06
N SER A 461 34.79 -6.92 30.70
CA SER A 461 35.62 -7.83 31.51
C SER A 461 35.78 -7.63 33.03
N ALA A 462 35.52 -8.78 33.70
CA ALA A 462 36.05 -9.29 34.97
C ALA A 462 35.57 -8.60 36.28
N GLN A 463 35.27 -9.28 37.39
CA GLN A 463 35.47 -10.66 37.86
C GLN A 463 34.66 -10.84 39.17
N ALA A 464 34.02 -12.00 39.37
CA ALA A 464 33.97 -12.82 40.60
C ALA A 464 33.00 -14.00 40.38
#